data_AF-A0A091RDG8-F1
#
_entry.id   AF-A0A091RDG8-F1
#
_cell.length_a   1.000
_cell.length_b   1.000
_cell.length_c   1.000
_cell.angle_alpha   90.00
_cell.angle_beta   90.00
_cell.angle_gamma   90.00
#
_symmetry.space_group_name_H-M   'P 1'
#
loop_
_entity.id
_entity.type
_entity.pdbx_description
1 polymer ?
#
loop_
_entity_poly.entity_id
_entity_poly.type
_entity_poly.pdbx_seq_one_letter_code
_entity_poly.pdbx_strand_id
1 'polypeptide(L)'
;RYVFAQNLFEAGHLQPLEWAIYQDLHGFLLRQLGPRAALHGFLYLRASPQTCLERMRRRARSEEGGVQLRYLQQLHTQHERWLLDKTTQVHFAGVKHAPVLVLDVEQDFEHDAAAQGVLMAQVG
;
A
#
# COMPACT_ATOMS: atom_id res chain seq x y z
N ARG A 1 -4.32 -5.21 5.41
CA ARG A 1 -4.58 -4.70 6.78
C ARG A 1 -3.98 -3.32 7.04
N TYR A 2 -2.66 -3.16 6.95
CA TYR A 2 -1.93 -1.97 7.45
C TYR A 2 -2.12 -0.65 6.69
N VAL A 3 -2.78 -0.69 5.53
CA VAL A 3 -3.10 0.51 4.74
C VAL A 3 -4.61 0.75 4.79
N PHE A 4 -5.38 0.02 3.98
CA PHE A 4 -6.82 0.31 3.78
C PHE A 4 -7.67 0.09 5.03
N ALA A 5 -7.59 -1.08 5.67
CA ALA A 5 -8.44 -1.38 6.83
C ALA A 5 -8.08 -0.51 8.04
N GLN A 6 -6.78 -0.26 8.25
CA GLN A 6 -6.33 0.69 9.26
C GLN A 6 -6.83 2.11 8.95
N ASN A 7 -6.74 2.57 7.70
CA ASN A 7 -7.27 3.88 7.29
C ASN A 7 -8.78 4.00 7.50
N LEU A 8 -9.56 2.94 7.18
CA LEU A 8 -11.00 2.92 7.41
C LEU A 8 -11.35 3.02 8.90
N PHE A 9 -10.57 2.35 9.75
CA PHE A 9 -10.72 2.46 11.21
C PHE A 9 -10.38 3.86 11.72
N GLU A 10 -9.22 4.41 11.31
CA GLU A 10 -8.79 5.76 11.70
C GLU A 10 -9.75 6.86 11.20
N ALA A 11 -10.40 6.65 10.04
CA ALA A 11 -11.41 7.54 9.48
C ALA A 11 -12.81 7.36 10.11
N GLY A 12 -12.98 6.42 11.06
CA GLY A 12 -14.26 6.16 11.74
C GLY A 12 -15.29 5.36 10.92
N HIS A 13 -14.87 4.77 9.80
CA HIS A 13 -15.72 3.92 8.96
C HIS A 13 -15.80 2.47 9.45
N LEU A 14 -14.90 2.06 10.36
CA LEU A 14 -15.00 0.80 11.09
C LEU A 14 -15.18 1.09 12.57
N GLN A 15 -16.19 0.48 13.18
CA GLN A 15 -16.40 0.53 14.61
C GLN A 15 -15.32 -0.27 15.35
N PRO A 16 -15.03 0.04 16.63
CA PRO A 16 -14.02 -0.69 17.41
C PRO A 16 -14.22 -2.21 17.43
N LEU A 17 -15.48 -2.67 17.48
CA LEU A 17 -15.82 -4.09 17.43
C LEU A 17 -15.51 -4.71 16.06
N GLU A 18 -15.90 -4.05 14.97
CA GLU A 18 -15.63 -4.52 13.60
C GLU A 18 -14.12 -4.59 13.35
N TRP A 19 -13.39 -3.59 13.84
CA TRP A 19 -11.94 -3.57 13.78
C TRP A 19 -11.32 -4.73 14.58
N ALA A 20 -11.77 -4.98 15.81
CA ALA A 20 -11.30 -6.11 16.61
C ALA A 20 -11.52 -7.45 15.88
N ILE A 21 -12.73 -7.70 15.37
CA ILE A 21 -13.07 -8.93 14.63
C ILE A 21 -12.19 -9.07 13.37
N TYR A 22 -12.03 -7.98 12.61
CA TYR A 22 -11.17 -7.98 11.42
C TYR A 22 -9.72 -8.33 11.76
N GLN A 23 -9.19 -7.77 12.85
CA GLN A 23 -7.82 -8.01 13.28
C GLN A 23 -7.59 -9.46 13.71
N ASP A 24 -8.57 -10.06 14.41
CA ASP A 24 -8.51 -11.45 14.86
C ASP A 24 -8.57 -12.41 13.68
N LEU A 25 -9.51 -12.21 12.76
CA LEU A 25 -9.65 -13.04 11.57
C LEU A 25 -8.40 -12.97 10.69
N HIS A 26 -7.90 -11.77 10.41
CA HIS A 26 -6.66 -11.58 9.67
C HIS A 26 -5.47 -12.26 10.38
N GLY A 27 -5.43 -12.17 11.71
CA GLY A 27 -4.38 -12.80 12.50
C GLY A 27 -4.41 -14.32 12.43
N PHE A 28 -5.60 -14.90 12.49
CA PHE A 28 -5.82 -16.34 12.34
C PHE A 28 -5.38 -16.84 10.96
N LEU A 29 -5.82 -16.18 9.88
CA LEU A 29 -5.49 -16.58 8.52
C LEU A 29 -3.98 -16.53 8.26
N LEU A 30 -3.29 -15.50 8.73
CA LEU A 30 -1.83 -15.42 8.58
C LEU A 30 -1.08 -16.48 9.38
N ARG A 31 -1.58 -16.94 10.53
CA ARG A 31 -0.95 -18.06 11.24
C ARG A 31 -1.10 -19.37 10.47
N GLN A 32 -2.25 -19.59 9.84
CA GLN A 32 -2.52 -20.81 9.07
C GLN A 32 -1.79 -20.83 7.72
N LEU A 33 -1.74 -19.68 7.03
CA LEU A 33 -1.22 -19.57 5.67
C LEU A 33 0.21 -19.03 5.60
N GLY A 34 0.68 -18.32 6.64
CA GLY A 34 1.98 -17.67 6.67
C GLY A 34 3.17 -18.58 6.37
N PRO A 35 3.24 -19.81 6.90
CA PRO A 35 4.32 -20.75 6.56
C PRO A 35 4.33 -21.15 5.08
N ARG A 36 3.20 -21.05 4.37
CA ARG A 36 3.07 -21.36 2.94
C ARG A 36 3.26 -20.15 2.04
N ALA A 37 3.25 -18.95 2.60
CA ALA A 37 3.37 -17.68 1.90
C ALA A 37 4.66 -16.97 2.31
N ALA A 38 5.80 -17.47 1.83
CA ALA A 38 7.09 -16.84 2.04
C ALA A 38 7.14 -15.50 1.30
N LEU A 39 7.23 -14.40 2.07
CA LEU A 39 7.45 -13.07 1.54
C LEU A 39 8.95 -12.78 1.51
N HIS A 40 9.47 -12.50 0.33
CA HIS A 40 10.89 -12.17 0.14
C HIS A 40 11.18 -10.66 0.19
N GLY A 41 10.17 -9.82 -0.08
CA GLY A 41 10.31 -8.37 -0.09
C GLY A 41 9.09 -7.67 -0.66
N PHE A 42 9.12 -6.33 -0.60
CA PHE A 42 8.12 -5.46 -1.21
C PHE A 42 8.75 -4.59 -2.29
N LEU A 43 8.01 -4.42 -3.39
CA LEU A 43 8.23 -3.37 -4.36
C LEU A 43 7.25 -2.24 -4.06
N TYR A 44 7.76 -1.10 -3.58
CA TYR A 44 6.93 0.07 -3.28
C TYR A 44 7.01 1.08 -4.43
N LEU A 45 5.97 1.08 -5.28
CA LEU A 45 5.78 2.08 -6.32
C LEU A 45 5.29 3.38 -5.67
N ARG A 46 6.19 4.34 -5.51
CA ARG A 46 5.93 5.59 -4.79
C ARG A 46 5.62 6.72 -5.78
N ALA A 47 4.46 7.34 -5.60
CA ALA A 47 4.05 8.56 -6.28
C ALA A 47 3.21 9.43 -5.33
N SER A 48 3.15 10.73 -5.62
CA SER A 48 2.35 11.68 -4.87
C SER A 48 0.85 11.40 -4.97
N PRO A 49 0.04 11.81 -3.96
CA PRO A 49 -1.42 11.73 -4.03
C PRO A 49 -2.02 12.45 -5.23
N GLN A 50 -1.41 13.56 -5.67
CA GLN A 50 -1.84 14.35 -6.83
C GLN A 50 -1.68 13.54 -8.12
N THR A 51 -0.48 13.01 -8.34
CA THR A 51 -0.19 12.13 -9.49
C THR A 51 -1.08 10.89 -9.48
N CYS A 52 -1.32 10.28 -8.31
CA CYS A 52 -2.26 9.18 -8.17
C CYS A 52 -3.70 9.58 -8.57
N LEU A 53 -4.16 10.76 -8.17
CA LEU A 53 -5.51 11.25 -8.50
C LEU A 53 -5.67 11.53 -10.00
N GLU A 54 -4.65 12.13 -10.63
CA GLU A 54 -4.65 12.38 -12.06
C GLU A 54 -4.71 11.07 -12.86
N ARG A 55 -3.87 10.10 -12.50
CA ARG A 55 -3.88 8.75 -13.10
C ARG A 55 -5.21 8.02 -12.88
N MET A 56 -5.82 8.19 -11.71
CA MET A 56 -7.15 7.64 -11.39
C MET A 56 -8.23 8.24 -12.29
N ARG A 57 -8.24 9.57 -12.44
CA ARG A 57 -9.17 10.28 -13.33
C ARG A 57 -8.99 9.88 -14.79
N ARG A 58 -7.75 9.75 -15.27
CA ARG A 58 -7.44 9.32 -16.65
C ARG A 58 -8.00 7.94 -16.96
N ARG A 59 -8.00 7.03 -15.97
CA ARG A 59 -8.52 5.67 -16.09
C ARG A 59 -10.05 5.61 -16.13
N ALA A 60 -10.72 6.62 -15.57
CA ALA A 60 -12.17 6.81 -15.63
C ALA A 60 -13.01 5.60 -15.16
N ARG A 61 -12.61 4.92 -14.08
CA ARG A 61 -13.43 3.88 -13.45
C ARG A 61 -14.61 4.50 -12.72
N SER A 62 -15.81 3.98 -12.96
CA SER A 62 -17.07 4.47 -12.39
C SER A 62 -17.06 4.47 -10.85
N GLU A 63 -16.50 3.45 -10.24
CA GLU A 63 -16.44 3.24 -8.80
C GLU A 63 -15.47 4.21 -8.10
N GLU A 64 -14.51 4.75 -8.84
CA GLU A 64 -13.46 5.66 -8.34
C GLU A 64 -13.85 7.14 -8.49
N GLY A 65 -14.98 7.46 -9.15
CA GLY A 65 -15.38 8.84 -9.47
C GLY A 65 -15.60 9.77 -8.26
N GLY A 66 -15.91 9.20 -7.09
CA GLY A 66 -16.10 9.95 -5.84
C GLY A 66 -14.83 10.13 -5.00
N VAL A 67 -13.69 9.56 -5.42
CA VAL A 67 -12.46 9.58 -4.63
C VAL A 67 -11.87 10.99 -4.58
N GLN A 68 -11.66 11.48 -3.36
CA GLN A 68 -11.09 12.81 -3.12
C GLN A 68 -9.59 12.75 -2.82
N LEU A 69 -8.87 13.84 -3.13
CA LEU A 69 -7.42 13.95 -2.87
C LEU A 69 -7.06 13.63 -1.40
N ARG A 70 -7.88 14.10 -0.46
CA ARG A 70 -7.68 13.85 0.99
C ARG A 70 -7.57 12.37 1.32
N TYR A 71 -8.37 11.53 0.66
CA TYR A 71 -8.34 10.10 0.89
C TYR A 71 -7.02 9.49 0.39
N LEU A 72 -6.55 9.91 -0.78
CA LEU A 72 -5.25 9.49 -1.31
C LEU A 72 -4.08 9.96 -0.44
N GLN A 73 -4.17 11.15 0.16
CA GLN A 73 -3.18 11.64 1.13
C GLN A 73 -3.12 10.76 2.38
N GLN A 74 -4.28 10.34 2.89
CA GLN A 74 -4.33 9.40 4.02
C GLN A 74 -3.71 8.06 3.65
N LEU A 75 -4.10 7.46 2.52
CA LEU A 75 -3.51 6.22 2.05
C LEU A 75 -2.00 6.33 1.85
N HIS A 76 -1.53 7.41 1.23
CA HIS A 76 -0.10 7.67 1.04
C HIS A 76 0.64 7.69 2.38
N THR A 77 0.11 8.42 3.38
CA THR A 77 0.68 8.45 4.74
C THR A 77 0.79 7.06 5.35
N GLN A 78 -0.22 6.20 5.16
CA GLN A 78 -0.16 4.83 5.68
C GLN A 78 0.90 3.96 4.97
N HIS A 79 1.13 4.18 3.67
CA HIS A 79 2.21 3.50 2.95
C HIS A 79 3.58 3.98 3.42
N GLU A 80 3.80 5.28 3.57
CA GLU A 80 5.06 5.85 4.06
C GLU A 80 5.40 5.30 5.45
N ARG A 81 4.45 5.35 6.38
CA ARG A 81 4.61 4.82 7.75
C ARG A 81 4.97 3.34 7.78
N TRP A 82 4.41 2.55 6.85
CA TRP A 82 4.61 1.10 6.84
C TRP A 82 5.86 0.67 6.06
N LEU A 83 6.08 1.23 4.88
CA LEU A 83 7.06 0.73 3.91
C LEU A 83 8.39 1.48 4.00
N LEU A 84 8.38 2.76 4.38
CA LEU A 84 9.56 3.61 4.54
C LEU A 84 9.94 3.79 6.01
N ASP A 85 9.09 4.43 6.80
CA ASP A 85 9.45 4.84 8.18
C ASP A 85 9.46 3.66 9.17
N LYS A 86 8.81 2.55 8.81
CA LYS A 86 8.65 1.35 9.66
C LYS A 86 8.03 1.64 11.03
N THR A 87 7.17 2.65 11.12
CA THR A 87 6.49 3.07 12.35
C THR A 87 5.15 2.33 12.56
N THR A 88 4.57 1.77 11.51
CA THR A 88 3.35 0.95 11.62
C THR A 88 3.61 -0.32 12.42
N GLN A 89 2.82 -0.58 13.46
CA GLN A 89 2.94 -1.80 14.26
C GLN A 89 2.51 -3.03 13.45
N VAL A 90 3.48 -3.89 13.14
CA VAL A 90 3.29 -5.15 12.41
C VAL A 90 3.62 -6.32 13.35
N HIS A 91 2.64 -7.21 13.55
CA HIS A 91 2.76 -8.35 14.47
C HIS A 91 3.29 -9.64 13.81
N PHE A 92 3.70 -9.57 12.54
CA PHE A 92 4.20 -10.72 11.78
C PHE A 92 5.68 -10.53 11.43
N ALA A 93 6.54 -11.39 11.96
CA ALA A 93 7.99 -11.26 11.84
C ALA A 93 8.47 -11.25 10.38
N GLY A 94 7.86 -12.07 9.50
CA GLY A 94 8.22 -12.13 8.08
C GLY A 94 7.88 -10.84 7.31
N VAL A 95 6.84 -10.12 7.71
CA VAL A 95 6.48 -8.82 7.09
C VAL A 95 7.28 -7.68 7.71
N LYS A 96 7.54 -7.75 9.02
CA LYS A 96 8.24 -6.70 9.77
C LYS A 96 9.66 -6.43 9.24
N HIS A 97 10.37 -7.49 8.84
CA HIS A 97 11.77 -7.39 8.37
C HIS A 97 11.92 -7.59 6.86
N ALA A 98 10.81 -7.63 6.11
CA ALA A 98 10.88 -7.78 4.67
C ALA A 98 11.60 -6.56 4.05
N PRO A 99 12.59 -6.78 3.16
CA PRO A 99 13.23 -5.70 2.44
C PRO A 99 12.21 -4.96 1.57
N VAL A 100 12.41 -3.66 1.40
CA VAL A 100 11.56 -2.83 0.55
C VAL A 100 12.45 -2.12 -0.46
N LEU A 101 12.19 -2.38 -1.74
CA LEU A 101 12.74 -1.59 -2.83
C LEU A 101 11.72 -0.51 -3.17
N VAL A 102 12.14 0.75 -3.07
CA VAL A 102 11.29 1.90 -3.39
C VAL A 102 11.60 2.35 -4.81
N LEU A 103 10.57 2.42 -5.64
CA LEU A 103 10.65 2.89 -7.01
C LEU A 103 9.88 4.20 -7.10
N ASP A 104 10.60 5.29 -7.37
CA ASP A 104 9.98 6.59 -7.65
C ASP A 104 9.34 6.53 -9.04
N VAL A 105 8.02 6.65 -9.06
CA VAL A 105 7.19 6.60 -10.27
C VAL A 105 6.33 7.86 -10.38
N GLU A 106 6.86 9.01 -9.94
CA GLU A 106 6.18 10.30 -10.07
C GLU A 106 5.94 10.64 -11.55
N GLN A 107 6.95 10.43 -12.39
CA GLN A 107 6.84 10.60 -13.83
C GLN A 107 6.10 9.41 -14.46
N ASP A 108 5.27 9.68 -15.46
CA ASP A 108 4.59 8.61 -16.20
C ASP A 108 5.61 7.84 -17.04
N PHE A 109 5.70 6.54 -16.80
CA PHE A 109 6.64 5.64 -17.47
C PHE A 109 5.92 4.63 -18.38
N GLU A 110 4.58 4.67 -18.48
CA GLU A 110 3.80 3.68 -19.22
C GLU A 110 4.20 3.56 -20.70
N HIS A 111 4.63 4.68 -21.30
CA HIS A 111 5.03 4.77 -22.70
C HIS A 111 6.49 5.23 -22.88
N ASP A 112 7.28 5.28 -21.80
CA ASP A 112 8.69 5.68 -21.83
C ASP A 112 9.60 4.46 -21.62
N ALA A 113 10.10 3.90 -22.72
CA ALA A 113 10.99 2.73 -22.69
C ALA A 113 12.31 2.99 -21.94
N ALA A 114 12.82 4.22 -21.94
CA ALA A 114 14.03 4.56 -21.21
C ALA A 114 13.76 4.58 -19.71
N ALA A 115 12.67 5.22 -19.27
CA ALA A 115 12.25 5.21 -17.86
C ALA A 115 11.94 3.79 -17.37
N GLN A 116 11.28 2.96 -18.20
CA GLN A 116 11.05 1.54 -17.90
C GLN A 116 12.37 0.79 -17.70
N GLY A 117 13.37 1.00 -18.57
CA GLY A 117 14.69 0.38 -18.44
C GLY A 117 15.38 0.76 -17.13
N VAL A 118 15.33 2.04 -16.73
CA VAL A 118 15.89 2.52 -15.46
C VAL A 118 15.19 1.90 -14.25
N LEU A 119 13.87 1.75 -14.28
CA LEU A 119 13.12 1.11 -13.20
C LEU A 119 13.41 -0.40 -13.13
N MET A 120 13.50 -1.09 -14.26
CA MET A 120 13.81 -2.52 -14.30
C MET A 120 15.23 -2.82 -13.81
N ALA A 121 16.20 -1.95 -14.12
CA ALA A 121 17.58 -2.08 -13.64
C ALA A 121 17.72 -1.99 -12.11
N GLN A 122 16.74 -1.42 -11.40
CA GLN A 122 16.73 -1.38 -9.94
C GLN A 122 16.16 -2.65 -9.30
N VAL A 123 15.39 -3.44 -10.05
CA VAL A 123 14.73 -4.67 -9.57
C VAL A 123 15.61 -5.91 -9.78
N GLY A 124 16.51 -5.87 -10.76
CA GLY A 124 17.50 -6.92 -11.06
C GLY A 124 18.83 -6.77 -10.32
#